data_AF-A0A671MPV5-F1
#
_entry.id   AF-A0A671MPV5-F1
#
_cell.length_a   1.000
_cell.length_b   1.000
_cell.length_c   1.000
_cell.angle_alpha   90.00
_cell.angle_beta   90.00
_cell.angle_gamma   90.00
#
_symmetry.space_group_name_H-M   'P 1'
#
loop_
_entity.id
_entity.type
_entity.pdbx_description
1 polymer ?
#
loop_
_entity_poly.entity_id
_entity_poly.type
_entity_poly.pdbx_seq_one_letter_code
_entity_poly.pdbx_strand_id
1 'polypeptide(L)' 'MSITVYYSSVSGSREVCICISDCSGLDIAGSGDLKEEMRKKVGNPSAMPPQVFNGDKYCGDYQKFSDAMENGKPEAFFKL' A
#
# COMPACT_ATOMS: atom_id res chain seq x y z
N MET A 1 -13.79 4.21 7.00
CA MET A 1 -12.61 4.36 6.12
C MET A 1 -11.95 3.00 6.05
N SER A 2 -11.50 2.54 4.89
CA SER A 2 -10.88 1.22 4.76
C SER A 2 -9.61 1.36 3.96
N ILE A 3 -8.48 1.48 4.66
CA ILE A 3 -7.17 1.54 4.03
C ILE A 3 -6.73 0.11 3.78
N THR A 4 -6.57 -0.23 2.50
CA THR A 4 -6.04 -1.53 2.08
C THR A 4 -4.59 -1.37 1.65
N VAL A 5 -3.70 -2.16 2.24
CA VAL A 5 -2.27 -2.15 1.90
C VAL A 5 -1.87 -3.51 1.36
N TYR A 6 -1.45 -3.56 0.11
CA TYR A 6 -0.82 -4.77 -0.44
C TYR A 6 0.65 -4.75 -0.02
N TYR A 7 1.07 -5.73 0.76
CA TYR A 7 2.45 -5.86 1.23
C TYR A 7 2.96 -7.28 1.01
N SER A 8 4.27 -7.46 1.10
CA SER A 8 4.89 -8.78 0.99
C SER A 8 5.70 -9.03 2.26
N SER A 9 5.27 -10.05 3.01
CA SER A 9 5.87 -10.49 4.25
C SER A 9 7.31 -11.02 4.11
N VAL A 10 7.70 -11.46 2.91
CA VAL A 10 9.01 -12.06 2.60
C VAL A 10 10.04 -11.06 2.07
N SER A 11 9.61 -9.87 1.64
CA SER A 11 10.49 -8.85 1.04
C SER A 11 10.81 -7.69 1.98
N GLY A 12 10.56 -7.84 3.29
CA GLY A 12 10.84 -6.80 4.29
C GLY A 12 9.83 -5.64 4.31
N SER A 13 8.82 -5.63 3.43
CA SER A 13 7.91 -4.50 3.20
C SER A 13 6.80 -4.30 4.27
N ARG A 14 6.97 -4.81 5.49
CA ARG A 14 5.93 -4.83 6.55
C ARG A 14 5.71 -3.47 7.21
N GLU A 15 6.61 -2.53 7.00
CA GLU A 15 6.72 -1.30 7.78
C GLU A 15 5.54 -0.35 7.58
N VAL A 16 4.96 -0.30 6.37
CA VAL A 16 3.87 0.65 6.05
C VAL A 16 2.57 0.34 6.78
N CYS A 17 2.17 -0.93 6.86
CA CYS A 17 0.91 -1.28 7.52
C CYS A 17 1.00 -1.09 9.04
N ILE A 18 2.18 -1.30 9.63
CA ILE A 18 2.41 -1.11 11.07
C ILE A 18 2.24 0.36 11.48
N CYS A 19 2.61 1.31 10.62
CA CYS A 19 2.45 2.74 10.89
C CYS A 19 0.99 3.22 10.87
N ILE A 20 0.04 2.42 10.35
CA ILE A 20 -1.34 2.84 10.12
C ILE A 20 -2.24 2.09 11.10
N SER A 21 -2.88 2.82 12.01
CA SER A 21 -3.71 2.23 13.08
C SER A 21 -4.94 1.45 12.60
N ASP A 22 -5.43 1.70 11.37
CA ASP A 22 -6.61 1.05 10.78
C ASP A 22 -6.29 0.45 9.38
N CYS A 23 -5.14 -0.22 9.25
CA CYS A 23 -4.70 -0.84 8.01
C CYS A 23 -5.22 -2.28 7.84
N SER A 24 -5.92 -2.54 6.74
CA SER A 24 -6.18 -3.89 6.23
C SER A 24 -5.06 -4.32 5.28
N GLY A 25 -4.06 -5.02 5.82
CA GLY A 25 -2.93 -5.53 5.05
C GLY A 25 -3.26 -6.83 4.30
N LEU A 26 -3.12 -6.84 2.97
CA LEU A 26 -3.17 -8.04 2.14
C LEU A 26 -1.75 -8.50 1.82
N ASP A 27 -1.38 -9.70 2.30
CA ASP A 27 -0.09 -10.31 1.99
C ASP A 27 -0.10 -10.93 0.59
N ILE A 28 0.77 -10.42 -0.28
CA ILE A 28 0.96 -10.94 -1.65
C ILE A 28 2.14 -11.93 -1.76
N ALA A 29 2.83 -12.23 -0.65
CA ALA A 29 3.96 -13.14 -0.66
C ALA A 29 3.51 -14.59 -0.90
N GLY A 30 2.39 -14.98 -0.28
CA GLY A 30 1.83 -16.33 -0.42
C GLY A 30 0.89 -16.53 -1.61
N SER A 31 0.40 -15.45 -2.24
CA SER A 31 -0.65 -15.53 -3.27
C SER A 31 -0.28 -14.72 -4.51
N GLY A 32 0.02 -15.41 -5.61
CA GLY A 32 0.31 -14.80 -6.92
C GLY A 32 -0.86 -13.99 -7.47
N ASP A 33 -2.09 -14.46 -7.22
CA ASP A 33 -3.32 -13.79 -7.66
C ASP A 33 -3.45 -12.38 -7.05
N LEU A 34 -3.17 -12.22 -5.75
CA LEU A 34 -3.22 -10.91 -5.08
C LEU A 34 -2.18 -9.94 -5.64
N LYS A 35 -1.01 -10.45 -6.04
CA LYS A 35 0.03 -9.65 -6.69
C LYS A 35 -0.42 -9.16 -8.07
N GLU A 36 -1.07 -10.01 -8.86
CA GLU A 36 -1.64 -9.60 -10.15
C GLU A 36 -2.80 -8.62 -9.97
N GLU A 37 -3.70 -8.85 -9.02
CA GLU A 37 -4.78 -7.92 -8.68
C GLU A 37 -4.26 -6.55 -8.28
N MET A 38 -3.22 -6.49 -7.42
CA MET A 38 -2.53 -5.26 -7.07
C MET A 38 -2.01 -4.54 -8.32
N ARG A 39 -1.28 -5.25 -9.20
CA ARG A 39 -0.71 -4.68 -10.43
C ARG A 39 -1.78 -4.17 -11.39
N LYS A 40 -2.90 -4.89 -11.54
CA LYS A 40 -4.05 -4.47 -12.33
C LYS A 40 -4.72 -3.22 -11.75
N LYS A 41 -4.92 -3.17 -10.43
CA LYS A 41 -5.48 -2.00 -9.74
C LYS A 41 -4.60 -0.76 -9.85
N VAL A 42 -3.27 -0.92 -9.73
CA VAL A 42 -2.32 0.17 -9.95
C VAL A 42 -2.22 0.54 -11.44
N GLY A 43 -2.56 -0.39 -12.35
CA GLY A 43 -2.34 -0.24 -13.78
C GLY A 43 -0.86 -0.34 -14.18
N ASN A 44 -0.02 -0.89 -13.30
CA ASN A 44 1.42 -1.03 -13.53
C ASN A 44 1.87 -2.49 -13.31
N PRO A 45 2.30 -3.21 -14.36
CA PRO A 45 2.75 -4.60 -14.25
C PRO A 45 4.05 -4.76 -13.46
N SER A 46 4.84 -3.69 -13.32
CA SER A 46 6.08 -3.65 -12.55
C SER A 46 5.87 -3.07 -11.14
N ALA A 47 4.63 -2.86 -10.71
CA ALA A 47 4.36 -2.40 -9.34
C ALA A 47 4.92 -3.40 -8.32
N MET A 48 5.70 -2.88 -7.38
CA MET A 48 6.26 -3.61 -6.25
C MET A 48 5.50 -3.25 -4.98
N PRO A 49 5.29 -4.20 -4.06
CA PRO A 49 4.80 -3.87 -2.72
C PRO A 49 5.81 -2.98 -1.97
N PRO A 50 5.34 -2.13 -1.04
CA PRO A 50 3.96 -1.96 -0.61
C PRO A 50 3.17 -0.97 -1.51
N GLN A 51 1.88 -1.25 -1.69
CA GLN A 51 0.93 -0.40 -2.44
C GLN A 51 -0.30 -0.10 -1.60
N VAL A 52 -0.61 1.19 -1.44
CA VAL A 52 -1.67 1.67 -0.55
C VAL A 52 -2.87 2.17 -1.33
N PHE A 53 -4.05 1.74 -0.88
CA PHE A 53 -5.36 2.13 -1.40
C PHE A 53 -6.26 2.60 -0.26
N ASN A 54 -7.02 3.67 -0.49
CA ASN A 54 -8.10 4.09 0.38
C ASN A 54 -9.44 3.76 -0.30
N GLY A 55 -10.07 2.66 0.11
CA GLY A 55 -11.19 2.05 -0.61
C GLY A 55 -10.78 1.69 -2.04
N ASP A 56 -11.42 2.30 -3.03
CA ASP A 56 -11.12 2.12 -4.46
C ASP A 56 -10.06 3.10 -4.99
N LYS A 57 -9.63 4.09 -4.20
CA LYS A 57 -8.67 5.10 -4.64
C LYS A 57 -7.25 4.67 -4.34
N TYR A 58 -6.42 4.61 -5.38
CA TYR A 58 -4.99 4.47 -5.21
C TYR A 58 -4.37 5.72 -4.56
N CYS A 59 -3.64 5.53 -3.47
CA CYS A 59 -2.94 6.56 -2.71
C CYS A 59 -1.50 6.68 -3.21
N GLY A 60 -0.77 5.56 -3.19
CA GLY A 60 0.61 5.51 -3.64
C GLY A 60 1.37 4.30 -3.11
N ASP A 61 2.61 4.21 -3.51
CA ASP A 61 3.62 3.25 -3.06
C ASP A 61 4.35 3.74 -1.79
N TYR A 62 5.29 2.93 -1.30
CA TYR A 62 6.15 3.25 -0.15
C TYR A 62 6.78 4.64 -0.22
N GLN A 63 7.30 5.03 -1.39
CA GLN A 63 8.09 6.25 -1.51
C GLN A 63 7.21 7.48 -1.28
N LYS A 64 6.00 7.47 -1.84
CA LYS A 64 5.00 8.52 -1.57
C LYS A 64 4.50 8.51 -0.14
N PHE A 65 4.38 7.34 0.48
CA PHE A 65 4.00 7.24 1.89
C PHE A 65 5.08 7.84 2.79
N SER A 66 6.35 7.48 2.58
CA SER A 66 7.49 8.02 3.33
C SER A 66 7.57 9.53 3.17
N ASP A 67 7.49 10.03 1.93
CA ASP A 67 7.51 11.47 1.65
C ASP A 67 6.37 12.19 2.37
N ALA A 68 5.15 11.65 2.35
CA ALA A 68 4.02 12.24 3.05
C ALA A 68 4.18 12.22 4.57
N MET A 69 4.76 11.16 5.14
CA MET A 69 5.06 11.06 6.56
C MET A 69 6.15 12.07 6.97
N GLU A 70 7.22 12.19 6.19
CA GLU A 70 8.31 13.15 6.43
C GLU A 70 7.84 14.60 6.28
N ASN A 71 6.95 14.87 5.32
CA ASN A 71 6.33 16.18 5.15
C ASN A 71 5.22 16.47 6.18
N GLY A 72 4.88 15.53 7.06
CA GLY A 72 3.80 15.67 8.03
C GLY A 72 2.41 15.80 7.40
N LYS A 73 2.22 15.25 6.19
CA LYS A 73 0.96 15.28 5.42
C LYS A 73 0.44 13.86 5.08
N PRO A 74 0.34 12.93 6.04
CA PRO A 74 -0.20 11.60 5.77
C PRO A 74 -1.66 11.64 5.31
N GLU A 75 -2.46 12.59 5.80
CA GLU A 75 -3.86 12.76 5.41
C GLU A 75 -4.01 13.02 3.90
N ALA A 76 -3.15 13.88 3.34
CA ALA A 76 -3.12 14.15 1.90
C ALA A 76 -2.77 12.90 1.08
N PHE A 77 -1.89 12.03 1.59
CA PHE A 77 -1.55 10.75 0.95
C PHE A 77 -2.73 9.79 0.96
N PHE A 78 -3.40 9.65 2.11
CA PHE A 78 -4.60 8.83 2.23
C PHE A 78 -5.82 9.45 1.53
N LYS A 79 -5.72 10.68 1.02
CA LYS A 79 -6.83 11.43 0.43
C LYS A 79 -8.00 11.56 1.41
N LEU A 80 -7.67 11.81 2.67
CA LEU A 80 -8.60 12.10 3.78
C LEU A 80 -9.01 13.57 3.77
#